data_AF-A0A9P5RP84-F1
#
_entry.id   AF-A0A9P5RP84-F1
#
_cell.length_a   1.000
_cell.length_b   1.000
_cell.length_c   1.000
_cell.angle_alpha   90.00
_cell.angle_beta   90.00
_cell.angle_gamma   90.00
#
_symmetry.space_group_name_H-M   'P 1'
#
loop_
_entity.id
_entity.type
_entity.pdbx_description
1 polymer ?
#
loop_
_entity_poly.entity_id
_entity_poly.type
_entity_poly.pdbx_seq_one_letter_code
_entity_poly.pdbx_strand_id
1 'polypeptide(L)'
;MATPLPPSFTVPATNTETRRDPLLHGELPPLLEGGLTVKNVWKNLDWKHVLGLGLTPLIAFYGLLTTEMQTKTLIWSIIYYFATGLGITAGYHRLWAHRAYSAGPAMSFVLALLGAGAVEGSIKWWSRGHRAHHRWTDTEKDPYSAHRGLFFSHVGWMLVKRPGWKIGHADVDDLNKSKLVVWQHNNYTALLILMGVVFPTAVAGLGWGDWRGGYFFAAILRLVFVHHATFCVNSLAHWLGEGPFDDRHSPRDHFITAFVTLGEGYHNFHH
;
A
#
# COMPACT_ATOMS: atom_id res chain seq x y z
N MET A 1 -28.28 22.93 25.24
CA MET A 1 -27.37 21.87 25.72
C MET A 1 -26.84 21.14 24.50
N ALA A 2 -25.55 21.26 24.18
CA ALA A 2 -24.94 20.50 23.10
C ALA A 2 -24.93 19.02 23.52
N THR A 3 -25.50 18.15 22.68
CA THR A 3 -25.37 16.70 22.82
C THR A 3 -23.88 16.34 22.90
N PRO A 4 -23.44 15.56 23.90
CA PRO A 4 -22.07 15.11 23.96
C PRO A 4 -21.77 14.29 22.71
N LEU A 5 -20.66 14.60 22.05
CA LEU A 5 -20.16 13.81 20.92
C LEU A 5 -20.07 12.33 21.36
N PRO A 6 -20.42 11.37 20.49
CA PRO A 6 -20.17 9.96 20.78
C PRO A 6 -18.68 9.80 21.17
N PRO A 7 -18.34 8.86 22.06
CA PRO A 7 -16.96 8.68 22.51
C PRO A 7 -16.07 8.62 21.28
N SER A 8 -15.18 9.61 21.16
CA SER A 8 -14.24 9.70 20.05
C SER A 8 -13.48 8.38 20.01
N PHE A 9 -13.41 7.75 18.82
CA PHE A 9 -12.44 6.70 18.56
C PHE A 9 -11.03 7.32 18.49
N THR A 10 -10.64 8.10 19.50
CA THR A 10 -9.28 8.54 19.75
C THR A 10 -8.54 7.33 20.27
N VAL A 11 -7.83 6.67 19.37
CA VAL A 11 -6.88 5.63 19.74
C VAL A 11 -5.64 6.32 20.31
N PRO A 12 -5.32 6.16 21.61
CA PRO A 12 -4.16 6.82 22.21
C PRO A 12 -2.86 6.36 21.54
N ALA A 13 -1.99 7.31 21.19
CA ALA A 13 -0.64 7.07 20.67
C ALA A 13 0.15 6.18 21.65
N THR A 14 0.94 5.25 21.11
CA THR A 14 1.63 4.25 21.92
C THR A 14 3.07 4.68 22.21
N ASN A 15 3.61 4.31 23.38
CA ASN A 15 5.01 4.58 23.78
C ASN A 15 6.08 3.94 22.86
N THR A 16 5.68 3.37 21.73
CA THR A 16 6.53 2.60 20.83
C THR A 16 6.84 3.31 19.51
N GLU A 17 6.40 4.56 19.32
CA GLU A 17 6.45 5.27 18.04
C GLU A 17 7.75 6.05 17.79
N THR A 18 8.72 6.02 18.72
CA THR A 18 10.00 6.73 18.53
C THR A 18 10.82 6.13 17.38
N ARG A 19 11.13 6.96 16.39
CA ARG A 19 12.01 6.66 15.25
C ARG A 19 13.42 6.30 15.73
N ARG A 20 14.06 5.36 15.04
CA ARG A 20 15.45 4.96 15.28
C ARG A 20 16.38 5.68 14.32
N ASP A 21 17.63 5.88 14.75
CA ASP A 21 18.63 6.45 13.87
C ASP A 21 18.91 5.51 12.69
N PRO A 22 19.14 6.07 11.48
CA PRO A 22 19.35 5.29 10.27
C PRO A 22 20.74 4.65 10.27
N LEU A 23 20.89 3.57 9.52
CA LEU A 23 22.22 3.07 9.15
C LEU A 23 22.72 3.85 7.94
N LEU A 24 24.03 4.08 7.83
CA LEU A 24 24.56 4.75 6.65
C LEU A 24 24.29 3.91 5.40
N HIS A 25 24.16 4.59 4.26
CA HIS A 25 23.95 3.92 2.99
C HIS A 25 25.10 2.95 2.69
N GLY A 26 24.79 1.70 2.38
CA GLY A 26 25.77 0.64 2.16
C GLY A 26 26.14 -0.18 3.40
N GLU A 27 25.70 0.21 4.59
CA GLU A 27 25.97 -0.52 5.84
C GLU A 27 24.87 -1.54 6.21
N LEU A 28 23.84 -1.68 5.38
CA LEU A 28 22.80 -2.66 5.64
C LEU A 28 23.32 -4.09 5.52
N PRO A 29 23.09 -4.95 6.53
CA PRO A 29 23.47 -6.34 6.43
C PRO A 29 22.67 -7.06 5.32
N PRO A 30 23.19 -8.21 4.85
CA PRO A 30 22.51 -9.02 3.85
C PRO A 30 21.06 -9.30 4.22
N LEU A 31 20.17 -9.17 3.23
CA LEU A 31 18.73 -9.36 3.42
C LEU A 31 18.44 -10.78 3.97
N LEU A 32 19.13 -11.78 3.41
CA LEU A 32 19.03 -13.19 3.75
C LEU A 32 20.34 -13.69 4.33
N GLU A 33 20.26 -14.64 5.27
CA GLU A 33 21.45 -15.37 5.73
C GLU A 33 22.07 -16.11 4.54
N GLY A 34 23.37 -15.88 4.31
CA GLY A 34 24.09 -16.44 3.15
C GLY A 34 23.88 -15.69 1.81
N GLY A 35 23.11 -14.61 1.79
CA GLY A 35 22.91 -13.77 0.60
C GLY A 35 22.04 -14.40 -0.51
N LEU A 36 21.72 -13.59 -1.53
CA LEU A 36 21.02 -14.05 -2.74
C LEU A 36 22.04 -14.44 -3.80
N THR A 37 21.95 -15.68 -4.29
CA THR A 37 22.79 -16.22 -5.36
C THR A 37 21.90 -16.85 -6.44
N VAL A 38 22.43 -17.02 -7.65
CA VAL A 38 21.72 -17.70 -8.76
C VAL A 38 21.26 -19.11 -8.35
N LYS A 39 22.02 -19.78 -7.46
CA LYS A 39 21.71 -21.14 -6.98
C LYS A 39 20.57 -21.18 -5.96
N ASN A 40 20.35 -20.12 -5.19
CA ASN A 40 19.38 -20.11 -4.09
C ASN A 40 18.18 -19.16 -4.32
N VAL A 41 18.22 -18.29 -5.33
CA VAL A 41 17.21 -17.25 -5.57
C VAL A 41 15.81 -17.84 -5.63
N TRP A 42 15.61 -18.92 -6.39
CA TRP A 42 14.32 -19.59 -6.57
C TRP A 42 13.68 -20.12 -5.27
N LYS A 43 14.50 -20.48 -4.27
CA LYS A 43 14.01 -20.95 -2.96
C LYS A 43 13.54 -19.79 -2.08
N ASN A 44 14.19 -18.65 -2.25
CA ASN A 44 13.98 -17.44 -1.47
C ASN A 44 12.92 -16.50 -2.06
N LEU A 45 12.46 -16.74 -3.30
CA LEU A 45 11.35 -15.97 -3.87
C LEU A 45 10.02 -16.30 -3.17
N ASP A 46 9.22 -15.26 -2.95
CA ASP A 46 7.81 -15.41 -2.62
C ASP A 46 7.00 -15.55 -3.91
N TRP A 47 6.81 -16.81 -4.31
CA TRP A 47 6.11 -17.15 -5.55
C TRP A 47 4.68 -16.62 -5.64
N LYS A 48 4.00 -16.38 -4.51
CA LYS A 48 2.64 -15.80 -4.55
C LYS A 48 2.70 -14.36 -5.04
N HIS A 49 3.62 -13.57 -4.48
CA HIS A 49 3.82 -12.18 -4.88
C HIS A 49 4.46 -12.08 -6.28
N VAL A 50 5.42 -12.95 -6.60
CA VAL A 50 6.03 -12.99 -7.95
C VAL A 50 4.98 -13.27 -9.02
N LEU A 51 4.12 -14.27 -8.82
CA LEU A 51 3.06 -14.59 -9.78
C LEU A 51 1.99 -13.49 -9.81
N GLY A 52 1.54 -12.99 -8.65
CA GLY A 52 0.53 -11.93 -8.59
C GLY A 52 0.99 -10.64 -9.26
N LEU A 53 2.16 -10.12 -8.87
CA LEU A 53 2.70 -8.86 -9.38
C LEU A 53 3.29 -8.99 -10.79
N GLY A 54 3.72 -10.20 -11.19
CA GLY A 54 4.23 -10.47 -12.53
C GLY A 54 3.14 -10.74 -13.57
N LEU A 55 2.10 -11.51 -13.23
CA LEU A 55 1.03 -11.84 -14.17
C LEU A 55 0.05 -10.68 -14.36
N THR A 56 -0.23 -9.87 -13.33
CA THR A 56 -1.22 -8.79 -13.44
C THR A 56 -0.88 -7.79 -14.56
N PRO A 57 0.36 -7.28 -14.70
CA PRO A 57 0.73 -6.43 -15.84
C PRO A 57 0.67 -7.13 -17.20
N LEU A 58 0.98 -8.43 -17.26
CA LEU A 58 0.88 -9.21 -18.50
C LEU A 58 -0.58 -9.36 -18.95
N ILE A 59 -1.49 -9.61 -18.01
CA ILE A 59 -2.93 -9.67 -18.27
C ILE A 59 -3.45 -8.29 -18.68
N ALA A 60 -3.00 -7.22 -18.02
CA ALA A 60 -3.33 -5.85 -18.39
C ALA A 60 -2.89 -5.51 -19.82
N PHE A 61 -1.66 -5.90 -20.18
CA PHE A 61 -1.10 -5.70 -21.52
C PHE A 61 -1.87 -6.49 -22.59
N TYR A 62 -2.20 -7.74 -22.33
CA TYR A 62 -3.10 -8.51 -23.20
C TYR A 62 -4.47 -7.82 -23.34
N GLY A 63 -5.04 -7.30 -22.25
CA GLY A 63 -6.29 -6.56 -22.25
C GLY A 63 -6.25 -5.33 -23.15
N LEU A 64 -5.18 -4.53 -23.03
CA LEU A 64 -4.93 -3.34 -23.86
C LEU A 64 -4.89 -3.66 -25.36
N LEU A 65 -4.35 -4.82 -25.74
CA LEU A 65 -4.24 -5.23 -27.14
C LEU A 65 -5.52 -5.86 -27.71
N THR A 66 -6.40 -6.39 -26.86
CA THR A 66 -7.51 -7.27 -27.28
C THR A 66 -8.89 -6.78 -26.86
N THR A 67 -9.00 -5.61 -26.24
CA THR A 67 -10.26 -5.08 -25.73
C THR A 67 -10.42 -3.64 -26.18
N GLU A 68 -11.53 -3.37 -26.85
CA GLU A 68 -11.88 -2.00 -27.22
C GLU A 68 -12.20 -1.18 -25.96
N MET A 69 -11.59 0.00 -25.84
CA MET A 69 -11.82 0.89 -24.72
C MET A 69 -13.10 1.70 -24.94
N GLN A 70 -14.13 1.43 -24.15
CA GLN A 70 -15.30 2.31 -24.09
C GLN A 70 -15.06 3.52 -23.19
N THR A 71 -15.53 4.70 -23.59
CA THR A 71 -15.38 5.94 -22.82
C THR A 71 -15.96 5.83 -21.40
N LYS A 72 -17.12 5.19 -21.24
CA LYS A 72 -17.75 4.99 -19.91
C LYS A 72 -16.88 4.13 -19.01
N THR A 73 -16.30 3.06 -19.54
CA THR A 73 -15.36 2.19 -18.84
C THR A 73 -14.06 2.88 -18.48
N LEU A 74 -13.53 3.72 -19.38
CA LEU A 74 -12.36 4.53 -19.08
C LEU A 74 -12.61 5.48 -17.92
N ILE A 75 -13.71 6.24 -17.97
CA ILE A 75 -14.11 7.16 -16.89
C ILE A 75 -14.28 6.40 -15.58
N TRP A 76 -14.97 5.25 -15.62
CA TRP A 76 -15.15 4.40 -14.44
C TRP A 76 -13.83 3.89 -13.88
N SER A 77 -12.91 3.43 -14.73
CA SER A 77 -11.58 2.97 -14.33
C SER A 77 -10.80 4.08 -13.61
N ILE A 78 -10.89 5.32 -14.10
CA ILE A 78 -10.25 6.49 -13.49
C ILE A 78 -10.89 6.83 -12.15
N ILE A 79 -12.22 6.88 -12.06
CA ILE A 79 -12.92 7.14 -10.79
C ILE A 79 -12.55 6.07 -9.76
N TYR A 80 -12.53 4.80 -10.17
CA TYR A 80 -12.23 3.70 -9.28
C TYR A 80 -10.75 3.63 -8.88
N TYR A 81 -9.84 4.07 -9.76
CA TYR A 81 -8.43 4.31 -9.44
C TYR A 81 -8.31 5.29 -8.25
N PHE A 82 -8.93 6.47 -8.35
CA PHE A 82 -8.87 7.46 -7.26
C PHE A 82 -9.59 6.98 -6.01
N ALA A 83 -10.73 6.29 -6.14
CA ALA A 83 -11.48 5.77 -5.00
C ALA A 83 -10.66 4.72 -4.21
N THR A 84 -10.02 3.77 -4.91
CA THR A 84 -9.16 2.76 -4.27
C THR A 84 -7.87 3.38 -3.72
N GLY A 85 -7.28 4.35 -4.43
CA GLY A 85 -6.18 5.16 -3.94
C GLY A 85 -6.50 5.90 -2.63
N LEU A 86 -7.68 6.53 -2.52
CA LEU A 86 -8.16 7.13 -1.26
C LEU A 86 -8.38 6.10 -0.15
N GLY A 87 -8.77 4.87 -0.50
CA GLY A 87 -8.82 3.75 0.45
C GLY A 87 -7.46 3.48 1.11
N ILE A 88 -6.37 3.65 0.35
CA ILE A 88 -5.00 3.56 0.88
C ILE A 88 -4.63 4.85 1.63
N THR A 89 -4.66 6.02 0.98
CA THR A 89 -4.12 7.27 1.54
C THR A 89 -4.94 7.80 2.71
N ALA A 90 -6.24 8.03 2.53
CA ALA A 90 -7.10 8.48 3.61
C ALA A 90 -7.35 7.36 4.62
N GLY A 91 -7.60 6.13 4.14
CA GLY A 91 -7.86 4.97 4.99
C GLY A 91 -6.61 4.37 5.62
N TYR A 92 -6.00 3.39 4.94
CA TYR A 92 -4.95 2.52 5.51
C TYR A 92 -3.81 3.31 6.14
N HIS A 93 -3.42 4.39 5.50
CA HIS A 93 -2.33 5.24 5.87
C HIS A 93 -2.72 6.24 6.97
N ARG A 94 -3.48 7.28 6.65
CA ARG A 94 -3.74 8.38 7.60
C ARG A 94 -4.68 8.00 8.74
N LEU A 95 -5.76 7.27 8.46
CA LEU A 95 -6.74 6.86 9.48
C LEU A 95 -6.21 5.72 10.36
N TRP A 96 -5.75 4.61 9.76
CA TRP A 96 -5.40 3.42 10.53
C TRP A 96 -3.92 3.32 10.91
N ALA A 97 -2.97 3.64 10.03
CA ALA A 97 -1.55 3.56 10.38
C ALA A 97 -1.12 4.71 11.30
N HIS A 98 -1.52 5.95 10.98
CA HIS A 98 -1.10 7.16 11.70
C HIS A 98 -2.11 7.73 12.69
N ARG A 99 -3.39 7.32 12.62
CA ARG A 99 -4.46 7.86 13.49
C ARG A 99 -4.54 9.39 13.42
N ALA A 100 -4.24 9.96 12.25
CA ALA A 100 -4.17 11.41 12.03
C ALA A 100 -5.54 12.10 12.15
N TYR A 101 -6.63 11.33 12.06
CA TYR A 101 -8.00 11.80 12.25
C TYR A 101 -8.92 10.64 12.70
N SER A 102 -10.16 10.97 13.04
CA SER A 102 -11.23 10.00 13.31
C SER A 102 -12.30 10.06 12.23
N ALA A 103 -12.85 8.90 11.84
CA ALA A 103 -13.92 8.80 10.86
C ALA A 103 -15.18 8.17 11.46
N GLY A 104 -16.36 8.59 11.00
CA GLY A 104 -17.62 7.93 11.35
C GLY A 104 -17.68 6.48 10.85
N PRO A 105 -18.59 5.63 11.38
CA PRO A 105 -18.66 4.22 11.02
C PRO A 105 -18.87 3.96 9.53
N ALA A 106 -19.74 4.74 8.88
CA ALA A 106 -20.03 4.61 7.44
C ALA A 106 -18.79 4.88 6.58
N MET A 107 -18.11 6.01 6.83
CA MET A 107 -16.88 6.36 6.10
C MET A 107 -15.76 5.35 6.36
N SER A 108 -15.59 4.91 7.61
CA SER A 108 -14.61 3.88 7.97
C SER A 108 -14.87 2.57 7.21
N PHE A 109 -16.13 2.16 7.10
CA PHE A 109 -16.51 0.96 6.35
C PHE A 109 -16.24 1.12 4.85
N VAL A 110 -16.58 2.27 4.26
CA VAL A 110 -16.29 2.57 2.84
C VAL A 110 -14.79 2.53 2.56
N LEU A 111 -13.97 3.21 3.38
CA LEU A 111 -12.52 3.20 3.23
C LEU A 111 -11.94 1.78 3.40
N ALA A 112 -12.51 0.95 4.26
CA ALA A 112 -12.08 -0.43 4.45
C ALA A 112 -12.35 -1.30 3.21
N LEU A 113 -13.49 -1.09 2.54
CA LEU A 113 -13.82 -1.76 1.29
C LEU A 113 -12.97 -1.26 0.11
N LEU A 114 -12.81 0.06 -0.02
CA LEU A 114 -12.01 0.66 -1.09
C LEU A 114 -10.53 0.30 -0.96
N GLY A 115 -9.98 0.30 0.25
CA GLY A 115 -8.61 -0.18 0.50
C GLY A 115 -8.44 -1.67 0.21
N ALA A 116 -9.47 -2.50 0.42
CA ALA A 116 -9.43 -3.88 -0.05
C ALA A 116 -9.39 -3.99 -1.59
N GLY A 117 -10.05 -3.07 -2.31
CA GLY A 117 -10.02 -2.97 -3.77
C GLY A 117 -8.67 -2.54 -4.36
N ALA A 118 -7.78 -1.98 -3.55
CA ALA A 118 -6.39 -1.71 -3.93
C ALA A 118 -5.51 -2.97 -3.91
N VAL A 119 -5.91 -4.04 -3.22
CA VAL A 119 -5.23 -5.36 -3.20
C VAL A 119 -3.80 -5.32 -2.60
N GLU A 120 -3.57 -4.45 -1.62
CA GLU A 120 -2.25 -4.25 -0.98
C GLU A 120 -2.11 -4.91 0.42
N GLY A 121 -2.92 -5.93 0.70
CA GLY A 121 -3.05 -6.53 2.03
C GLY A 121 -4.20 -5.94 2.86
N SER A 122 -4.52 -6.62 3.97
CA SER A 122 -5.54 -6.14 4.92
C SER A 122 -5.06 -4.87 5.63
N ILE A 123 -5.99 -4.08 6.19
CA ILE A 123 -5.67 -2.89 7.00
C ILE A 123 -4.61 -3.23 8.04
N LYS A 124 -4.83 -4.30 8.80
CA LYS A 124 -3.92 -4.72 9.88
C LYS A 124 -2.51 -5.05 9.37
N TRP A 125 -2.40 -5.78 8.26
CA TRP A 125 -1.11 -6.17 7.69
C TRP A 125 -0.36 -4.96 7.14
N TRP A 126 -1.05 -4.11 6.37
CA TRP A 126 -0.50 -2.91 5.75
C TRP A 126 -0.04 -1.92 6.83
N SER A 127 -0.92 -1.56 7.77
CA SER A 127 -0.59 -0.60 8.82
C SER A 127 0.52 -1.10 9.74
N ARG A 128 0.63 -2.42 10.01
CA ARG A 128 1.77 -2.98 10.76
C ARG A 128 3.09 -2.76 10.02
N GLY A 129 3.11 -3.04 8.71
CA GLY A 129 4.28 -2.82 7.86
C GLY A 129 4.68 -1.35 7.82
N HIS A 130 3.70 -0.48 7.60
CA HIS A 130 3.90 0.97 7.53
C HIS A 130 4.41 1.57 8.83
N ARG A 131 3.82 1.20 9.98
CA ARG A 131 4.32 1.62 11.31
C ARG A 131 5.75 1.14 11.56
N ALA A 132 6.08 -0.08 11.14
CA ALA A 132 7.46 -0.58 11.23
C ALA A 132 8.41 0.22 10.33
N HIS A 133 7.98 0.60 9.14
CA HIS A 133 8.75 1.44 8.23
C HIS A 133 9.04 2.82 8.81
N HIS A 134 8.06 3.52 9.39
CA HIS A 134 8.32 4.82 10.05
C HIS A 134 9.29 4.69 11.22
N ARG A 135 9.09 3.68 12.07
CA ARG A 135 9.91 3.52 13.27
C ARG A 135 11.36 3.14 12.95
N TRP A 136 11.55 2.30 11.94
CA TRP A 136 12.82 1.67 11.63
C TRP A 136 13.40 2.13 10.29
N THR A 137 12.94 3.27 9.76
CA THR A 137 13.31 3.76 8.41
C THR A 137 14.81 3.69 8.21
N ASP A 138 15.25 3.18 7.06
CA ASP A 138 16.68 3.10 6.69
C ASP A 138 17.56 2.25 7.62
N THR A 139 16.95 1.45 8.49
CA THR A 139 17.65 0.42 9.26
C THR A 139 17.44 -0.97 8.65
N GLU A 140 18.16 -1.97 9.18
CA GLU A 140 17.92 -3.36 8.81
C GLU A 140 16.49 -3.84 9.09
N LYS A 141 15.76 -3.20 10.01
CA LYS A 141 14.43 -3.61 10.44
C LYS A 141 13.30 -2.99 9.61
N ASP A 142 13.62 -2.04 8.76
CA ASP A 142 12.70 -1.51 7.77
C ASP A 142 12.25 -2.62 6.79
N PRO A 143 10.93 -2.84 6.60
CA PRO A 143 10.43 -3.83 5.65
C PRO A 143 10.84 -3.57 4.20
N TYR A 144 10.95 -2.31 3.77
CA TYR A 144 11.17 -1.92 2.36
C TYR A 144 12.20 -0.79 2.20
N SER A 145 13.25 -0.81 3.03
CA SER A 145 14.32 0.18 3.06
C SER A 145 14.83 0.60 1.69
N ALA A 146 14.80 1.92 1.44
CA ALA A 146 15.36 2.54 0.25
C ALA A 146 16.88 2.35 0.11
N HIS A 147 17.60 2.18 1.23
CA HIS A 147 19.05 1.87 1.25
C HIS A 147 19.39 0.50 0.64
N ARG A 148 18.39 -0.35 0.34
CA ARG A 148 18.59 -1.60 -0.43
C ARG A 148 18.46 -1.42 -1.95
N GLY A 149 18.28 -0.18 -2.41
CA GLY A 149 18.19 0.17 -3.82
C GLY A 149 16.75 0.39 -4.30
N LEU A 150 16.61 1.22 -5.34
CA LEU A 150 15.32 1.64 -5.89
C LEU A 150 14.41 0.45 -6.27
N PHE A 151 14.96 -0.59 -6.91
CA PHE A 151 14.18 -1.76 -7.29
C PHE A 151 13.64 -2.52 -6.06
N PHE A 152 14.46 -2.64 -5.01
CA PHE A 152 14.05 -3.33 -3.79
C PHE A 152 12.90 -2.59 -3.10
N SER A 153 13.04 -1.28 -2.89
CA SER A 153 12.01 -0.50 -2.21
C SER A 153 10.74 -0.32 -3.04
N HIS A 154 10.85 -0.31 -4.38
CA HIS A 154 9.69 -0.27 -5.27
C HIS A 154 8.88 -1.58 -5.24
N VAL A 155 9.52 -2.72 -5.51
CA VAL A 155 8.79 -4.00 -5.64
C VAL A 155 9.54 -5.19 -5.05
N GLY A 156 10.87 -5.17 -5.05
CA GLY A 156 11.69 -6.33 -4.67
C GLY A 156 11.47 -6.83 -3.24
N TRP A 157 11.07 -5.96 -2.32
CA TRP A 157 10.74 -6.33 -0.93
C TRP A 157 9.58 -7.32 -0.82
N MET A 158 8.63 -7.32 -1.77
CA MET A 158 7.53 -8.29 -1.83
C MET A 158 7.93 -9.59 -2.53
N LEU A 159 8.94 -9.54 -3.40
CA LEU A 159 9.34 -10.69 -4.22
C LEU A 159 10.21 -11.69 -3.47
N VAL A 160 10.79 -11.29 -2.34
CA VAL A 160 11.72 -12.12 -1.56
C VAL A 160 11.12 -12.45 -0.20
N LYS A 161 11.14 -13.73 0.17
CA LYS A 161 10.75 -14.20 1.50
C LYS A 161 11.68 -13.62 2.55
N ARG A 162 11.13 -12.87 3.49
CA ARG A 162 11.86 -12.37 4.64
C ARG A 162 11.25 -12.94 5.92
N PRO A 163 12.04 -13.57 6.81
CA PRO A 163 11.48 -14.06 8.07
C PRO A 163 10.98 -12.88 8.91
N GLY A 164 9.80 -13.04 9.51
CA GLY A 164 9.08 -11.93 10.17
C GLY A 164 9.87 -11.26 11.30
N TRP A 165 10.78 -11.98 11.98
CA TRP A 165 11.63 -11.44 13.05
C TRP A 165 12.66 -10.42 12.55
N LYS A 166 12.99 -10.41 11.25
CA LYS A 166 13.84 -9.38 10.64
C LYS A 166 13.11 -8.06 10.38
N ILE A 167 11.78 -8.05 10.44
CA ILE A 167 11.01 -6.81 10.33
C ILE A 167 10.81 -6.24 11.73
N GLY A 168 10.98 -4.93 11.85
CA GLY A 168 10.82 -4.20 13.10
C GLY A 168 9.48 -4.44 13.76
N HIS A 169 9.50 -4.43 15.10
CA HIS A 169 8.28 -4.45 15.88
C HIS A 169 7.52 -3.12 15.69
N ALA A 170 6.21 -3.24 15.50
CA ALA A 170 5.26 -2.15 15.48
C ALA A 170 4.04 -2.56 16.31
N ASP A 171 3.60 -1.68 17.21
CA ASP A 171 2.39 -1.88 17.99
C ASP A 171 1.17 -1.80 17.07
N VAL A 172 0.24 -2.74 17.22
CA VAL A 172 -1.01 -2.87 16.48
C VAL A 172 -2.19 -3.24 17.39
N ASP A 173 -2.07 -3.03 18.69
CA ASP A 173 -3.10 -3.40 19.67
C ASP A 173 -4.42 -2.68 19.45
N ASP A 174 -4.37 -1.45 18.95
CA ASP A 174 -5.55 -0.72 18.52
C ASP A 174 -6.27 -1.36 17.34
N LEU A 175 -5.50 -1.84 16.35
CA LEU A 175 -6.04 -2.52 15.17
C LEU A 175 -6.68 -3.85 15.58
N ASN A 176 -6.12 -4.54 16.59
CA ASN A 176 -6.69 -5.76 17.17
C ASN A 176 -8.00 -5.51 17.92
N LYS A 177 -8.17 -4.32 18.52
CA LYS A 177 -9.39 -3.94 19.25
C LYS A 177 -10.51 -3.46 18.32
N SER A 178 -10.18 -3.03 17.11
CA SER A 178 -11.16 -2.56 16.12
C SER A 178 -11.91 -3.70 15.46
N LYS A 179 -13.22 -3.83 15.76
CA LYS A 179 -14.10 -4.86 15.16
C LYS A 179 -14.10 -4.80 13.63
N LEU A 180 -14.12 -3.60 13.06
CA LEU A 180 -14.10 -3.41 11.61
C LEU A 180 -12.79 -3.92 10.99
N VAL A 181 -11.64 -3.56 11.59
CA VAL A 181 -10.33 -3.97 11.09
C VAL A 181 -10.14 -5.48 11.20
N VAL A 182 -10.57 -6.08 12.32
CA VAL A 182 -10.53 -7.54 12.49
C VAL A 182 -11.46 -8.24 11.51
N TRP A 183 -12.68 -7.75 11.30
CA TRP A 183 -13.59 -8.28 10.28
C TRP A 183 -12.97 -8.21 8.88
N GLN A 184 -12.40 -7.06 8.52
CA GLN A 184 -11.79 -6.85 7.21
C GLN A 184 -10.59 -7.79 7.00
N HIS A 185 -9.76 -7.96 8.03
CA HIS A 185 -8.61 -8.86 8.01
C HIS A 185 -9.03 -10.33 7.83
N ASN A 186 -10.03 -10.77 8.58
CA ASN A 186 -10.52 -12.16 8.53
C ASN A 186 -11.23 -12.48 7.20
N ASN A 187 -11.80 -11.48 6.54
CA ASN A 187 -12.51 -11.63 5.26
C ASN A 187 -11.69 -11.12 4.07
N TYR A 188 -10.41 -10.81 4.26
CA TYR A 188 -9.62 -10.05 3.29
C TYR A 188 -9.58 -10.69 1.90
N THR A 189 -9.41 -12.01 1.83
CA THR A 189 -9.37 -12.75 0.56
C THR A 189 -10.67 -12.62 -0.24
N ALA A 190 -11.83 -12.65 0.43
CA ALA A 190 -13.11 -12.46 -0.25
C ALA A 190 -13.26 -10.99 -0.69
N LEU A 191 -12.89 -10.05 0.18
CA LEU A 191 -13.00 -8.61 -0.07
C LEU A 191 -12.09 -8.13 -1.20
N LEU A 192 -10.85 -8.64 -1.30
CA LEU A 192 -9.94 -8.24 -2.38
C LEU A 192 -10.41 -8.75 -3.74
N ILE A 193 -11.01 -9.95 -3.81
CA ILE A 193 -11.60 -10.47 -5.06
C ILE A 193 -12.84 -9.65 -5.42
N LEU A 194 -13.71 -9.43 -4.44
CA LEU A 194 -14.95 -8.68 -4.64
C LEU A 194 -14.67 -7.24 -5.06
N MET A 195 -13.90 -6.49 -4.27
CA MET A 195 -13.65 -5.06 -4.52
C MET A 195 -12.57 -4.83 -5.58
N GLY A 196 -11.55 -5.69 -5.66
CA GLY A 196 -10.46 -5.52 -6.63
C GLY A 196 -10.84 -5.91 -8.05
N VAL A 197 -11.73 -6.88 -8.22
CA VAL A 197 -12.05 -7.46 -9.54
C VAL A 197 -13.53 -7.48 -9.85
N VAL A 198 -14.35 -8.12 -9.00
CA VAL A 198 -15.77 -8.38 -9.33
C VAL A 198 -16.56 -7.09 -9.41
N PHE A 199 -16.45 -6.21 -8.42
CA PHE A 199 -17.17 -4.95 -8.33
C PHE A 199 -16.88 -4.01 -9.51
N PRO A 200 -15.62 -3.63 -9.82
CA PRO A 200 -15.36 -2.75 -10.95
C PRO A 200 -15.78 -3.36 -12.29
N THR A 201 -15.67 -4.69 -12.44
CA THR A 201 -16.13 -5.41 -13.64
C THR A 201 -17.66 -5.37 -13.77
N ALA A 202 -18.36 -5.67 -12.68
CA ALA A 202 -19.82 -5.74 -12.66
C ALA A 202 -20.47 -4.36 -12.85
N VAL A 203 -19.86 -3.28 -12.36
CA VAL A 203 -20.37 -1.92 -12.60
C VAL A 203 -20.39 -1.61 -14.10
N ALA A 204 -19.33 -1.94 -14.84
CA ALA A 204 -19.30 -1.73 -16.29
C ALA A 204 -20.23 -2.69 -17.05
N GLY A 205 -20.21 -3.97 -16.66
CA GLY A 205 -21.02 -5.01 -17.28
C GLY A 205 -22.52 -4.82 -17.10
N LEU A 206 -22.98 -4.52 -15.89
CA LEU A 206 -24.40 -4.27 -15.58
C LEU A 206 -24.84 -2.87 -15.97
N GLY A 207 -23.95 -1.87 -15.89
CA GLY A 207 -24.29 -0.47 -16.15
C GLY A 207 -24.42 -0.15 -17.65
N TRP A 208 -23.49 -0.64 -18.47
CA TRP A 208 -23.49 -0.35 -19.92
C TRP A 208 -23.05 -1.52 -20.80
N GLY A 209 -23.08 -2.75 -20.28
CA GLY A 209 -22.85 -3.97 -21.06
C GLY A 209 -21.38 -4.34 -21.28
N ASP A 210 -20.42 -3.58 -20.75
CA ASP A 210 -19.00 -3.76 -21.03
C ASP A 210 -18.28 -4.63 -19.98
N TRP A 211 -18.63 -5.92 -19.96
CA TRP A 211 -17.99 -6.89 -19.05
C TRP A 211 -16.50 -7.05 -19.31
N ARG A 212 -16.10 -7.07 -20.59
CA ARG A 212 -14.70 -7.30 -20.98
C ARG A 212 -13.84 -6.08 -20.64
N GLY A 213 -14.29 -4.88 -20.97
CA GLY A 213 -13.60 -3.65 -20.59
C GLY A 213 -13.60 -3.42 -19.08
N GLY A 214 -14.70 -3.74 -18.40
CA GLY A 214 -14.76 -3.73 -16.93
C GLY A 214 -13.67 -4.57 -16.29
N TYR A 215 -13.44 -5.78 -16.80
CA TYR A 215 -12.38 -6.67 -16.31
C TYR A 215 -10.99 -6.15 -16.66
N PHE A 216 -10.68 -5.91 -17.94
CA PHE A 216 -9.30 -5.58 -18.32
C PHE A 216 -8.89 -4.17 -17.90
N PHE A 217 -9.79 -3.19 -17.97
CA PHE A 217 -9.46 -1.79 -17.66
C PHE A 217 -9.78 -1.42 -16.21
N ALA A 218 -11.04 -1.58 -15.78
CA ALA A 218 -11.47 -1.10 -14.46
C ALA A 218 -10.97 -1.98 -13.31
N ALA A 219 -10.80 -3.29 -13.55
CA ALA A 219 -10.17 -4.19 -12.59
C ALA A 219 -8.65 -4.27 -12.80
N ILE A 220 -8.17 -4.93 -13.86
CA ILE A 220 -6.77 -5.37 -13.96
C ILE A 220 -5.79 -4.23 -14.24
N LEU A 221 -5.97 -3.45 -15.31
CA LEU A 221 -5.06 -2.36 -15.63
C LEU A 221 -5.01 -1.31 -14.52
N ARG A 222 -6.18 -0.97 -13.96
CA ARG A 222 -6.30 -0.08 -12.82
C ARG A 222 -5.54 -0.58 -11.58
N LEU A 223 -5.51 -1.90 -11.30
CA LEU A 223 -4.65 -2.45 -10.23
C LEU A 223 -3.17 -2.16 -10.47
N VAL A 224 -2.69 -2.35 -11.70
CA VAL A 224 -1.29 -2.09 -12.05
C VAL A 224 -0.93 -0.65 -11.74
N PHE A 225 -1.78 0.31 -12.13
CA PHE A 225 -1.54 1.73 -11.83
C PHE A 225 -1.59 2.03 -10.34
N VAL A 226 -2.58 1.52 -9.58
CA VAL A 226 -2.66 1.76 -8.13
C VAL A 226 -1.42 1.21 -7.43
N HIS A 227 -1.03 -0.03 -7.73
CA HIS A 227 0.15 -0.64 -7.14
C HIS A 227 1.42 0.18 -7.41
N HIS A 228 1.68 0.53 -8.67
CA HIS A 228 2.89 1.30 -8.99
C HIS A 228 2.86 2.73 -8.45
N ALA A 229 1.68 3.35 -8.34
CA ALA A 229 1.54 4.63 -7.64
C ALA A 229 1.93 4.48 -6.16
N THR A 230 1.41 3.48 -5.44
CA THR A 230 1.79 3.25 -4.04
C THR A 230 3.27 2.89 -3.90
N PHE A 231 3.81 2.05 -4.78
CA PHE A 231 5.22 1.64 -4.75
C PHE A 231 6.17 2.81 -4.99
N CYS A 232 5.74 3.84 -5.72
CA CYS A 232 6.50 5.08 -5.87
C CYS A 232 6.70 5.81 -4.54
N VAL A 233 5.81 5.65 -3.54
CA VAL A 233 6.00 6.23 -2.20
C VAL A 233 7.22 5.61 -1.54
N ASN A 234 7.31 4.28 -1.51
CA ASN A 234 8.44 3.57 -0.91
C ASN A 234 9.76 3.75 -1.70
N SER A 235 9.67 4.09 -2.99
CA SER A 235 10.83 4.22 -3.86
C SER A 235 11.17 5.65 -4.22
N LEU A 236 10.39 6.29 -5.09
CA LEU A 236 10.70 7.64 -5.59
C LEU A 236 10.68 8.67 -4.48
N ALA A 237 9.79 8.54 -3.50
CA ALA A 237 9.72 9.46 -2.37
C ALA A 237 10.86 9.30 -1.35
N HIS A 238 11.78 8.35 -1.55
CA HIS A 238 13.04 8.25 -0.80
C HIS A 238 14.29 8.58 -1.63
N TRP A 239 14.11 8.87 -2.92
CA TRP A 239 15.21 9.03 -3.88
C TRP A 239 15.20 10.39 -4.57
N LEU A 240 14.02 10.95 -4.86
CA LEU A 240 13.85 12.20 -5.58
C LEU A 240 13.33 13.29 -4.65
N GLY A 241 13.94 14.47 -4.70
CA GLY A 241 13.49 15.66 -3.98
C GLY A 241 14.39 16.08 -2.82
N GLU A 242 13.81 16.88 -1.93
CA GLU A 242 14.53 17.62 -0.89
C GLU A 242 14.25 17.05 0.51
N GLY A 243 15.16 17.27 1.46
CA GLY A 243 14.98 16.90 2.87
C GLY A 243 14.92 18.13 3.78
N PRO A 244 13.87 18.97 3.70
CA PRO A 244 13.83 20.25 4.43
C PRO A 244 13.56 20.13 5.93
N PHE A 245 13.02 19.00 6.42
CA PHE A 245 12.64 18.78 7.83
C PHE A 245 13.59 17.83 8.57
N ASP A 246 14.07 16.77 7.91
CA ASP A 246 15.10 15.84 8.43
C ASP A 246 16.00 15.38 7.27
N ASP A 247 17.31 15.61 7.39
CA ASP A 247 18.30 15.26 6.36
C ASP A 247 19.08 13.98 6.70
N ARG A 248 18.79 13.35 7.84
CA ARG A 248 19.44 12.12 8.30
C ARG A 248 18.86 10.88 7.62
N HIS A 249 17.57 10.89 7.29
CA HIS A 249 16.86 9.78 6.66
C HIS A 249 16.62 10.03 5.17
N SER A 250 16.32 8.97 4.44
CA SER A 250 16.10 9.00 2.99
C SER A 250 14.80 9.65 2.49
N PRO A 251 13.66 9.74 3.23
CA PRO A 251 12.43 10.37 2.72
C PRO A 251 12.66 11.80 2.20
N ARG A 252 12.02 12.12 1.08
CA ARG A 252 12.15 13.37 0.33
C ARG A 252 10.80 13.97 -0.02
N ASP A 253 10.74 15.29 -0.04
CA ASP A 253 9.62 16.06 -0.57
C ASP A 253 9.81 16.29 -2.07
N HIS A 254 8.84 15.85 -2.88
CA HIS A 254 8.88 16.02 -4.32
C HIS A 254 7.49 16.13 -4.95
N PHE A 255 7.23 17.26 -5.62
CA PHE A 255 5.91 17.59 -6.16
C PHE A 255 5.38 16.57 -7.18
N ILE A 256 6.23 16.11 -8.12
CA ILE A 256 5.79 15.12 -9.12
C ILE A 256 5.48 13.79 -8.45
N THR A 257 6.27 13.41 -7.44
CA THR A 257 6.00 12.20 -6.65
C THR A 257 4.66 12.36 -5.95
N ALA A 258 4.36 13.53 -5.37
CA ALA A 258 3.07 13.79 -4.73
C ALA A 258 1.90 13.70 -5.72
N PHE A 259 2.06 14.20 -6.94
CA PHE A 259 1.03 14.08 -7.97
C PHE A 259 0.74 12.61 -8.34
N VAL A 260 1.78 11.81 -8.58
CA VAL A 260 1.65 10.39 -8.95
C VAL A 260 1.08 9.55 -7.79
N THR A 261 1.41 9.92 -6.56
CA THR A 261 1.05 9.17 -5.34
C THR A 261 -0.19 9.70 -4.64
N LEU A 262 -0.99 10.55 -5.29
CA LEU A 262 -2.23 11.10 -4.74
C LEU A 262 -2.05 11.94 -3.46
N GLY A 263 -0.93 12.65 -3.36
CA GLY A 263 -0.59 13.57 -2.28
C GLY A 263 0.44 13.06 -1.28
N GLU A 264 0.95 11.83 -1.46
CA GLU A 264 1.84 11.17 -0.48
C GLU A 264 3.35 11.45 -0.69
N GLY A 265 3.70 12.29 -1.66
CA GLY A 265 5.09 12.58 -2.05
C GLY A 265 5.75 13.75 -1.31
N TYR A 266 5.06 14.38 -0.35
CA TYR A 266 5.70 15.23 0.66
C TYR A 266 6.18 14.35 1.82
N HIS A 267 7.12 13.46 1.48
CA HIS A 267 7.45 12.31 2.30
C HIS A 267 8.45 12.64 3.41
N ASN A 268 9.25 13.69 3.25
CA ASN A 268 10.15 14.17 4.30
C ASN A 268 9.37 14.79 5.46
N PHE A 269 8.40 15.65 5.16
CA PHE A 269 7.49 16.20 6.18
C PHE A 269 6.67 15.10 6.88
N HIS A 270 6.25 14.10 6.10
CA HIS A 270 5.40 13.03 6.58
C HIS A 270 6.10 12.11 7.60
N HIS A 271 7.41 11.91 7.44
CA HIS A 271 8.21 10.96 8.21
C HIS A 271 8.70 11.50 9.55
#